data_AF-A0A2N2HIC1-F1
#
_entry.id   AF-A0A2N2HIC1-F1
#
_cell.length_a   1.000
_cell.length_b   1.000
_cell.length_c   1.000
_cell.angle_alpha   90.00
_cell.angle_beta   90.00
_cell.angle_gamma   90.00
#
_symmetry.space_group_name_H-M   'P 1'
#
loop_
_entity.id
_entity.type
_entity.pdbx_description
1 polymer ?
#
loop_
_entity_poly.entity_id
_entity_poly.type
_entity_poly.pdbx_seq_one_letter_code
_entity_poly.pdbx_strand_id
1 'polypeptide(L)'
;DGLCKLLEISFAAGATEVLPGLHGTDPVVRSPQDLDRLRRYKMKPTDPVIAGNHVFGTTRMGSDPKSSVVDVDGRCHGTDNLYVADSGVIPSSPAVNPMLTIMALASRTASILAARM
;
A
#
# COMPACT_ATOMS: atom_id res chain seq x y z
N ASP A 1 1.19 22.44 9.29
CA ASP A 1 0.40 22.95 8.14
C ASP A 1 0.28 21.97 6.97
N GLY A 2 1.27 21.10 6.70
CA GLY A 2 1.20 20.14 5.58
C GLY A 2 -0.04 19.24 5.56
N LEU A 3 -0.45 18.71 6.72
CA LEU A 3 -1.69 17.91 6.83
C LEU A 3 -2.94 18.70 6.41
N CYS A 4 -3.08 19.94 6.89
CA CYS A 4 -4.26 20.76 6.55
C CYS A 4 -4.32 21.05 5.05
N LYS A 5 -3.17 21.29 4.40
CA LYS A 5 -3.07 21.44 2.95
C LYS A 5 -3.51 20.19 2.18
N LEU A 6 -3.16 18.99 2.68
CA LEU A 6 -3.63 17.74 2.07
C LEU A 6 -5.15 17.60 2.18
N LEU A 7 -5.73 17.97 3.32
CA LEU A 7 -7.19 17.96 3.49
C LEU A 7 -7.86 18.98 2.56
N GLU A 8 -7.30 20.18 2.41
CA GLU A 8 -7.80 21.19 1.45
C GLU A 8 -7.79 20.67 0.02
N ILE A 9 -6.72 19.98 -0.40
CA ILE A 9 -6.65 19.34 -1.72
C ILE A 9 -7.76 18.28 -1.86
N SER A 10 -7.97 17.44 -0.84
CA SER A 10 -9.06 16.45 -0.86
C SER A 10 -10.44 17.10 -1.00
N PHE A 11 -10.73 18.18 -0.26
CA PHE A 11 -11.98 18.93 -0.40
C PHE A 11 -12.12 19.60 -1.76
N ALA A 12 -11.03 20.20 -2.29
CA ALA A 12 -11.01 20.79 -3.62
C ALA A 12 -11.23 19.74 -4.73
N ALA A 13 -10.83 18.49 -4.49
CA ALA A 13 -11.10 17.35 -5.36
C ALA A 13 -12.54 16.79 -5.20
N GLY A 14 -13.37 17.39 -4.35
CA GLY A 14 -14.78 17.04 -4.17
C GLY A 14 -15.07 16.08 -3.01
N ALA A 15 -14.11 15.82 -2.12
CA ALA A 15 -14.40 15.06 -0.90
C ALA A 15 -15.41 15.80 -0.02
N THR A 16 -16.43 15.10 0.48
CA THR A 16 -17.38 15.64 1.48
C THR A 16 -16.94 15.35 2.91
N GLU A 17 -16.05 14.38 3.08
CA GLU A 17 -15.49 13.96 4.35
C GLU A 17 -14.03 13.51 4.13
N VAL A 18 -13.13 13.85 5.05
CA VAL A 18 -11.72 13.43 5.00
C VAL A 18 -11.29 12.93 6.37
N LEU A 19 -10.66 11.75 6.42
CA LEU A 19 -10.07 11.22 7.64
C LEU A 19 -8.64 11.77 7.77
N PRO A 20 -8.33 12.57 8.81
CA PRO A 20 -7.01 13.17 8.96
C PRO A 20 -5.93 12.18 9.40
N GLY A 21 -6.30 10.97 9.84
CA GLY A 21 -5.35 9.95 10.30
C GLY A 21 -4.65 10.31 11.60
N LEU A 22 -5.33 11.03 12.50
CA LEU A 22 -4.81 11.42 13.81
C LEU A 22 -5.72 10.98 14.95
N HIS A 23 -5.16 10.28 15.93
CA HIS A 23 -5.77 10.08 17.24
C HIS A 23 -5.90 11.42 17.98
N GLY A 24 -6.86 11.51 18.90
CA GLY A 24 -7.05 12.68 19.76
C GLY A 24 -7.59 13.94 19.06
N THR A 25 -8.02 13.81 17.81
CA THR A 25 -8.73 14.84 17.04
C THR A 25 -10.07 14.28 16.54
N ASP A 26 -10.90 15.12 15.92
CA ASP A 26 -12.12 14.65 15.27
C ASP A 26 -11.75 13.63 14.16
N PRO A 27 -12.31 12.41 14.18
CA PRO A 27 -11.86 11.33 13.29
C PRO A 27 -12.24 11.56 11.82
N VAL A 28 -13.15 12.50 11.57
CA VAL A 28 -13.64 12.88 10.25
C VAL A 28 -13.78 14.39 10.22
N VAL A 29 -13.13 15.04 9.26
CA VAL A 29 -13.32 16.46 8.95
C VAL A 29 -14.31 16.55 7.79
N ARG A 30 -15.38 17.32 7.95
CA ARG A 30 -16.47 17.43 6.96
C ARG A 30 -16.47 18.74 6.18
N SER A 31 -15.70 19.71 6.65
CA SER A 31 -15.69 21.05 6.10
C SER A 31 -14.28 21.64 6.16
N PRO A 32 -13.82 22.34 5.09
CA PRO A 32 -12.57 23.10 5.11
C PRO A 32 -12.52 24.15 6.23
N GLN A 33 -13.67 24.68 6.65
CA GLN A 33 -13.76 25.65 7.74
C GLN A 33 -13.36 25.04 9.09
N ASP A 34 -13.46 23.72 9.26
CA ASP A 34 -13.08 23.03 10.50
C ASP A 34 -11.56 22.86 10.67
N LEU A 35 -10.77 23.12 9.62
CA LEU A 35 -9.31 22.91 9.63
C LEU A 35 -8.58 23.80 10.64
N ASP A 36 -9.18 24.90 11.06
CA ASP A 36 -8.59 25.80 12.07
C ASP A 36 -8.36 25.13 13.42
N ARG A 37 -9.22 24.17 13.80
CA ARG A 37 -9.01 23.38 15.02
C ARG A 37 -7.78 22.48 14.87
N LEU A 38 -7.62 21.87 13.69
CA LEU A 38 -6.49 21.01 13.37
C LEU A 38 -5.17 21.79 13.27
N ARG A 39 -5.19 23.02 12.73
CA ARG A 39 -4.01 23.91 12.68
C ARG A 39 -3.48 24.28 14.06
N ARG A 40 -4.39 24.45 15.04
CA ARG A 40 -4.04 24.77 16.43
C ARG A 40 -3.65 23.53 17.25
N TYR A 41 -3.88 22.33 16.73
CA TYR A 41 -3.57 21.10 17.43
C TYR A 41 -2.06 20.87 17.54
N LYS A 42 -1.57 20.66 18.76
CA LYS A 42 -0.16 20.30 19.02
C LYS A 42 0.01 18.79 18.92
N MET A 43 0.37 18.33 17.73
CA MET A 43 0.58 16.91 17.43
C MET A 43 1.72 16.30 18.26
N LYS A 44 1.47 15.12 18.82
CA LYS A 44 2.41 14.26 19.53
C LYS A 44 2.87 13.13 18.60
N PRO A 45 4.04 12.52 18.85
CA PRO A 45 4.54 11.39 18.07
C PRO A 45 3.59 10.18 18.00
N THR A 46 2.70 10.03 18.98
CA THR A 46 1.73 8.92 19.08
C THR A 46 0.40 9.20 18.37
N ASP A 47 0.16 10.42 17.90
CA ASP A 47 -1.12 10.78 17.33
C ASP A 47 -1.35 10.20 15.93
N PRO A 48 -0.36 10.15 15.02
CA PRO A 48 -0.55 9.54 13.70
C PRO A 48 -1.03 8.10 13.80
N VAL A 49 -2.09 7.77 13.06
CA VAL A 49 -2.54 6.39 12.88
C VAL A 49 -1.48 5.65 12.08
N ILE A 50 -0.87 4.63 12.69
CA ILE A 50 0.03 3.73 11.99
C ILE A 50 -0.82 2.64 11.32
N ALA A 51 -0.84 2.64 10.00
CA ALA A 51 -1.47 1.61 9.19
C ALA A 51 -0.42 0.72 8.52
N GLY A 52 -0.57 -0.59 8.62
CA GLY A 52 0.20 -1.56 7.84
C GLY A 52 -0.35 -1.68 6.42
N ASN A 53 -0.05 -0.71 5.57
CA ASN A 53 -0.54 -0.65 4.18
C ASN A 53 0.43 -1.28 3.15
N HIS A 54 1.65 -1.60 3.57
CA HIS A 54 2.71 -2.16 2.73
C HIS A 54 3.10 -3.57 3.24
N VAL A 55 2.20 -4.54 3.04
CA VAL A 55 2.43 -5.94 3.42
C VAL A 55 3.03 -6.70 2.25
N PHE A 56 4.12 -7.42 2.51
CA PHE A 56 4.91 -8.16 1.52
C PHE A 56 5.31 -9.53 2.05
N GLY A 57 5.83 -10.39 1.17
CA GLY A 57 6.49 -11.63 1.54
C GLY A 57 5.58 -12.78 1.96
N THR A 58 4.25 -12.58 1.99
CA THR A 58 3.28 -13.63 2.35
C THR A 58 3.25 -14.79 1.36
N THR A 59 3.62 -14.51 0.10
CA THR A 59 3.73 -15.47 -1.01
C THR A 59 5.11 -15.33 -1.67
N ARG A 60 6.15 -15.17 -0.84
CA ARG A 60 7.48 -14.72 -1.31
C ARG A 60 8.01 -15.54 -2.48
N MET A 61 8.59 -14.80 -3.43
CA MET A 61 9.30 -15.34 -4.59
C MET A 61 10.67 -15.88 -4.20
N GLY A 62 11.06 -17.04 -4.73
CA GLY A 62 12.37 -17.64 -4.52
C GLY A 62 12.58 -18.94 -5.29
N SER A 63 13.83 -19.38 -5.40
CA SER A 63 14.18 -20.62 -6.11
C SER A 63 14.04 -21.88 -5.26
N ASP A 64 13.94 -21.75 -3.94
CA ASP A 64 13.85 -22.88 -3.00
C ASP A 64 12.42 -23.03 -2.45
N PRO A 65 11.70 -24.12 -2.77
CA PRO A 65 10.33 -24.35 -2.28
C PRO A 65 10.24 -24.54 -0.77
N LYS A 66 11.35 -24.79 -0.06
CA LYS A 66 11.34 -24.88 1.42
C LYS A 66 11.29 -23.50 2.09
N SER A 67 11.61 -22.44 1.36
CA SER A 67 11.74 -21.08 1.90
C SER A 67 11.01 -20.02 1.07
N SER A 68 10.21 -20.44 0.08
CA SER A 68 9.42 -19.57 -0.80
C SER A 68 8.11 -20.25 -1.25
N VAL A 69 7.14 -19.45 -1.71
CA VAL A 69 5.81 -19.94 -2.14
C VAL A 69 5.74 -20.01 -3.66
N VAL A 70 6.31 -19.02 -4.34
CA VAL A 70 6.37 -18.97 -5.80
C VAL A 70 7.82 -18.99 -6.30
N ASP A 71 8.02 -19.55 -7.49
CA ASP A 71 9.29 -19.49 -8.21
C ASP A 71 9.57 -18.07 -8.74
N VAL A 72 10.72 -17.89 -9.39
CA VAL A 72 11.16 -16.58 -9.94
C VAL A 72 10.23 -16.02 -11.02
N ASP A 73 9.31 -16.82 -11.55
CA ASP A 73 8.34 -16.42 -12.56
C ASP A 73 6.95 -16.16 -11.96
N GLY A 74 6.80 -16.29 -10.64
CA GLY A 74 5.54 -16.10 -9.93
C GLY A 74 4.63 -17.32 -9.93
N ARG A 75 5.11 -18.50 -10.36
CA ARG A 75 4.35 -19.75 -10.32
C ARG A 75 4.47 -20.40 -8.95
N CYS A 76 3.37 -20.87 -8.38
CA CYS A 76 3.38 -21.60 -7.12
C CYS A 76 4.17 -22.90 -7.25
N HIS A 77 5.09 -23.15 -6.30
CA HIS A 77 5.85 -24.39 -6.25
C HIS A 77 4.91 -25.61 -6.16
N GLY A 78 5.26 -26.69 -6.85
CA GLY A 78 4.46 -27.92 -6.87
C GLY A 78 3.19 -27.86 -7.71
N THR A 79 2.98 -26.80 -8.50
CA THR A 79 1.84 -26.65 -9.41
C THR A 79 2.27 -26.19 -10.79
N ASP A 80 1.54 -26.59 -11.83
CA ASP A 80 1.89 -26.22 -13.22
C ASP A 80 1.11 -25.00 -13.74
N ASN A 81 -0.01 -24.65 -13.11
CA ASN A 81 -0.97 -23.67 -13.62
C ASN A 81 -1.48 -22.66 -12.59
N LEU A 82 -0.84 -22.53 -11.42
CA LEU A 82 -1.19 -21.54 -10.40
C LEU A 82 -0.09 -20.49 -10.25
N TYR A 83 -0.47 -19.21 -10.30
CA TYR A 83 0.44 -18.07 -10.26
C TYR A 83 -0.05 -17.01 -9.27
N VAL A 84 0.88 -16.25 -8.69
CA VAL A 84 0.60 -15.10 -7.83
C VAL A 84 1.24 -13.84 -8.42
N ALA A 85 0.48 -12.75 -8.47
CA ALA A 85 0.89 -11.49 -9.08
C ALA A 85 0.42 -10.29 -8.23
N ASP A 86 0.89 -10.22 -6.99
CA ASP A 86 0.56 -9.17 -6.02
C ASP A 86 1.80 -8.70 -5.23
N SER A 87 1.63 -7.95 -4.14
CA SER A 87 2.74 -7.50 -3.29
C SER A 87 3.37 -8.62 -2.45
N GLY A 88 2.65 -9.72 -2.22
CA GLY A 88 3.10 -10.84 -1.39
C GLY A 88 4.33 -11.55 -1.97
N VAL A 89 4.52 -11.48 -3.29
CA VAL A 89 5.69 -12.08 -3.95
C VAL A 89 6.99 -11.32 -3.69
N ILE A 90 6.92 -10.06 -3.28
CA ILE A 90 8.10 -9.24 -2.97
C ILE A 90 8.75 -9.78 -1.68
N PRO A 91 10.01 -10.26 -1.70
CA PRO A 91 10.58 -10.99 -0.56
C PRO A 91 10.80 -10.17 0.72
N SER A 92 10.88 -8.83 0.59
CA SER A 92 11.08 -7.87 1.68
C SER A 92 10.51 -6.50 1.31
N SER A 93 10.27 -5.66 2.33
CA SER A 93 9.78 -4.29 2.07
C SER A 93 10.81 -3.49 1.27
N PRO A 94 10.43 -2.88 0.14
CA PRO A 94 11.26 -1.89 -0.52
C PRO A 94 11.38 -0.62 0.33
N ALA A 95 12.46 0.15 0.13
CA ALA A 95 12.67 1.45 0.77
C ALA A 95 11.83 2.59 0.15
N VAL A 96 11.09 2.29 -0.93
CA VAL A 96 10.29 3.23 -1.71
C VAL A 96 8.88 2.69 -1.91
N ASN A 97 7.95 3.53 -2.36
CA ASN A 97 6.57 3.12 -2.64
C ASN A 97 6.53 1.95 -3.63
N PRO A 98 5.87 0.82 -3.29
CA PRO A 98 6.02 -0.43 -4.02
C PRO A 98 5.17 -0.52 -5.29
N MET A 99 4.25 0.43 -5.52
CA MET A 99 3.21 0.32 -6.55
C MET A 99 3.76 -0.03 -7.93
N LEU A 100 4.75 0.72 -8.43
CA LEU A 100 5.34 0.46 -9.74
C LEU A 100 6.08 -0.88 -9.79
N THR A 101 6.72 -1.29 -8.70
CA THR A 101 7.37 -2.60 -8.59
C THR A 101 6.35 -3.73 -8.65
N ILE A 102 5.22 -3.59 -7.95
CA ILE A 102 4.12 -4.57 -7.98
C ILE A 102 3.57 -4.68 -9.41
N MET A 103 3.29 -3.55 -10.06
CA MET A 103 2.78 -3.52 -11.43
C MET A 103 3.77 -4.14 -12.43
N ALA A 104 5.07 -3.88 -12.27
CA ALA A 104 6.11 -4.44 -13.12
C ALA A 104 6.21 -5.96 -12.96
N LEU A 105 6.21 -6.47 -11.71
CA LEU A 105 6.24 -7.91 -11.44
C LEU A 105 4.99 -8.61 -11.96
N ALA A 106 3.80 -8.06 -11.70
CA ALA A 106 2.55 -8.61 -12.20
C ALA A 106 2.52 -8.68 -13.74
N SER A 107 2.98 -7.62 -14.42
CA SER A 107 3.08 -7.59 -15.89
C SER A 107 4.08 -8.61 -16.43
N ARG A 108 5.22 -8.79 -15.74
CA ARG A 108 6.22 -9.82 -16.09
C ARG A 108 5.64 -11.22 -15.94
N THR A 109 5.00 -11.53 -14.81
CA THR A 109 4.35 -12.83 -14.56
C THR A 109 3.29 -13.13 -15.61
N ALA A 110 2.44 -12.16 -15.95
CA ALA A 110 1.43 -12.30 -16.99
C ALA A 110 2.04 -12.59 -18.38
N SER A 111 3.14 -11.91 -18.73
CA SER A 111 3.84 -12.13 -19.99
C SER A 111 4.43 -13.54 -20.09
N ILE A 112 5.00 -14.05 -18.99
CA ILE A 112 5.54 -15.42 -18.92
C ILE A 112 4.42 -16.45 -19.04
N LEU A 113 3.31 -16.23 -18.33
CA LEU A 113 2.14 -17.09 -18.43
C LEU A 113 1.62 -17.14 -19.88
N ALA A 114 1.47 -15.99 -20.52
CA ALA A 114 1.01 -15.91 -21.91
C ALA A 114 1.93 -16.65 -22.89
N ALA A 115 3.25 -16.62 -22.67
CA ALA A 115 4.22 -17.37 -23.48
C ALA A 115 4.22 -18.89 -23.25
N ARG A 116 3.54 -19.36 -22.19
CA ARG A 116 3.41 -20.79 -21.85
C ARG A 116 2.05 -21.39 -22.26
N MET A 117 1.15 -20.58 -22.79
CA MET A 117 -0.17 -21.00 -23.28
C MET A 117 -0.13 -21.46 -24.74
#